data_AF-A0A9P7BKS5-F1
#
_entry.id   AF-A0A9P7BKS5-F1
#
_cell.length_a   1.000
_cell.length_b   1.000
_cell.length_c   1.000
_cell.angle_alpha   90.00
_cell.angle_beta   90.00
_cell.angle_gamma   90.00
#
_symmetry.space_group_name_H-M   'P 1'
#
loop_
_entity.id
_entity.type
_entity.pdbx_description
1 polymer ?
#
loop_
_entity_poly.entity_id
_entity_poly.type
_entity_poly.pdbx_seq_one_letter_code
_entity_poly.pdbx_strand_id
1 'polypeptide(L)'
;MSVYDRSRLLRWRMGWLPGRPIACRCGHPHASRAHLLSCLRVAIRLNIALNTRPNPLDYVLNQLPRKLPVRHSPSLLSRWSAWWPVVCAILFEIEQICQPDEEFSPAASDTSGSLLLDKLKPATTVHLSTLLSIAE
;
A
#
# COMPACT_ATOMS: atom_id res chain seq x y z
N MET A 1 -2.14 5.26 7.65
CA MET A 1 -1.11 5.39 6.60
C MET A 1 0.00 6.25 7.15
N SER A 2 1.26 5.84 6.94
CA SER A 2 2.42 6.66 7.29
C SER A 2 2.55 7.87 6.33
N VAL A 3 3.44 8.81 6.67
CA VAL A 3 3.80 9.92 5.76
C VAL A 3 4.44 9.38 4.48
N TYR A 4 5.25 8.32 4.58
CA TYR A 4 5.89 7.66 3.44
C TYR A 4 4.88 6.96 2.53
N ASP A 5 3.93 6.19 3.09
CA ASP A 5 2.84 5.57 2.32
C ASP A 5 2.06 6.62 1.53
N ARG A 6 1.70 7.73 2.21
CA ARG A 6 0.96 8.83 1.62
C ARG A 6 1.76 9.50 0.51
N SER A 7 3.04 9.78 0.74
CA SER A 7 3.94 10.36 -0.27
C SER A 7 4.02 9.48 -1.51
N ARG A 8 4.29 8.18 -1.35
CA ARG A 8 4.37 7.24 -2.49
C ARG A 8 3.07 7.16 -3.27
N LEU A 9 1.94 7.10 -2.56
CA LEU A 9 0.62 7.07 -3.19
C LEU A 9 0.38 8.32 -4.02
N LEU A 10 0.66 9.51 -3.46
CA LEU A 10 0.51 10.78 -4.17
C LEU A 10 1.39 10.83 -5.41
N ARG A 11 2.67 10.47 -5.31
CA ARG A 11 3.59 10.42 -6.45
C ARG A 11 3.10 9.47 -7.53
N TRP A 12 2.65 8.27 -7.15
CA TRP A 12 2.05 7.32 -8.08
C TRP A 12 0.79 7.89 -8.77
N ARG A 13 -0.11 8.53 -8.02
CA ARG A 13 -1.36 9.10 -8.57
C ARG A 13 -1.12 10.28 -9.50
N MET A 14 -0.09 11.07 -9.25
CA MET A 14 0.30 12.19 -10.11
C MET A 14 1.07 11.74 -11.36
N GLY A 15 1.27 10.43 -11.56
CA GLY A 15 2.06 9.92 -12.67
C GLY A 15 3.54 10.32 -12.57
N TRP A 16 4.02 10.64 -11.36
CA TRP A 16 5.39 11.09 -11.17
C TRP A 16 6.34 9.92 -11.37
N LEU A 17 7.02 9.95 -12.51
CA LEU A 17 8.16 9.12 -12.85
C LEU A 17 9.43 9.98 -12.76
N PRO A 18 10.61 9.36 -12.62
CA PRO A 18 11.86 10.09 -12.67
C PRO A 18 11.94 10.93 -13.95
N GLY A 19 12.33 12.20 -13.81
CA GLY A 19 12.40 13.15 -14.93
C GLY A 19 13.44 12.80 -15.99
N ARG A 20 14.27 11.79 -15.74
CA ARG A 20 15.22 11.20 -16.68
C ARG A 20 14.93 9.69 -16.82
N PRO A 21 15.22 9.08 -17.97
CA PRO A 21 15.24 7.64 -18.12
C PRO A 21 16.06 6.97 -17.01
N ILE A 22 15.41 6.18 -16.16
CA ILE A 22 16.07 5.31 -15.19
C ILE A 22 15.89 3.86 -15.63
N ALA A 23 16.98 3.11 -15.62
CA ALA A 23 16.95 1.68 -15.90
C ALA A 23 16.24 0.93 -14.77
N CYS A 24 15.41 -0.05 -15.13
CA CYS A 24 14.81 -0.93 -14.15
C CYS A 24 15.85 -1.96 -13.66
N ARG A 25 15.67 -2.46 -12.43
CA ARG A 25 16.46 -3.55 -11.86
C ARG A 25 16.48 -4.83 -12.71
N CYS A 26 15.52 -5.02 -13.61
CA CYS A 26 15.49 -6.14 -14.55
C CYS A 26 16.38 -5.95 -15.81
N GLY A 27 17.08 -4.82 -15.93
CA GLY A 27 17.91 -4.48 -17.09
C GLY A 27 17.18 -3.71 -18.21
N HIS A 28 15.87 -3.49 -18.09
CA HIS A 28 15.13 -2.67 -19.05
C HIS A 28 15.58 -1.20 -18.97
N PRO A 29 15.82 -0.50 -20.11
CA PRO A 29 16.40 0.84 -20.11
C PRO A 29 15.47 1.93 -19.54
N HIS A 30 14.17 1.65 -19.45
CA HIS A 30 13.16 2.62 -19.04
C HIS A 30 12.17 2.04 -18.01
N ALA A 31 12.21 2.56 -16.78
CA ALA A 31 11.26 2.27 -15.72
C ALA A 31 9.92 3.03 -15.90
N SER A 32 9.25 2.82 -17.05
CA SER A 32 7.92 3.40 -17.29
C SER A 32 6.86 2.77 -16.39
N ARG A 33 5.72 3.45 -16.15
CA ARG A 33 4.60 2.89 -15.36
C ARG A 33 4.15 1.53 -15.86
N ALA A 34 3.95 1.40 -17.18
CA ALA A 34 3.51 0.14 -17.80
C ALA A 34 4.54 -0.97 -17.60
N HIS A 35 5.83 -0.64 -17.77
CA HIS A 35 6.92 -1.57 -17.53
C HIS A 35 6.94 -2.02 -16.07
N LEU A 36 6.91 -1.08 -15.11
CA LEU A 36 6.96 -1.38 -13.67
C LEU A 36 5.81 -2.28 -13.22
N LEU A 37 4.58 -2.04 -13.72
CA LEU A 37 3.41 -2.86 -13.41
C LEU A 37 3.60 -4.33 -13.85
N SER A 38 4.18 -4.53 -15.03
CA SER A 38 4.49 -5.86 -15.55
C SER A 38 5.70 -6.49 -14.86
N CYS A 39 6.80 -5.75 -14.74
CA CYS A 39 8.07 -6.18 -14.17
C CYS A 39 7.92 -6.63 -12.72
N LEU A 40 7.15 -5.88 -11.92
CA LEU A 40 6.88 -6.21 -10.52
C LEU A 40 5.73 -7.20 -10.34
N ARG A 41 5.18 -7.75 -11.44
CA ARG A 41 4.09 -8.74 -11.44
C ARG A 41 2.90 -8.29 -10.58
N VAL A 42 2.54 -7.01 -10.68
CA VAL A 42 1.60 -6.34 -9.76
C VAL A 42 0.24 -7.04 -9.68
N ALA A 43 -0.32 -7.45 -10.82
CA ALA A 43 -1.60 -8.17 -10.84
C ALA A 43 -1.57 -9.49 -10.06
N ILE A 44 -0.48 -10.25 -10.22
CA ILE A 44 -0.28 -11.54 -9.55
C ILE A 44 -0.13 -11.32 -8.05
N ARG A 45 0.69 -10.33 -7.65
CA ARG A 45 0.89 -9.99 -6.23
C ARG A 45 -0.40 -9.53 -5.54
N LEU A 46 -1.25 -8.80 -6.25
CA LEU A 46 -2.54 -8.32 -5.74
C LEU A 46 -3.67 -9.35 -5.89
N ASN A 47 -3.40 -10.53 -6.46
CA ASN A 47 -4.38 -11.57 -6.77
C ASN A 47 -5.60 -11.03 -7.56
N ILE A 48 -5.33 -10.31 -8.64
CA ILE A 48 -6.35 -9.76 -9.55
C ILE A 48 -6.02 -10.11 -11.00
N ALA A 49 -7.01 -10.01 -11.89
CA ALA A 49 -6.85 -10.35 -13.29
C ALA A 49 -5.86 -9.40 -14.01
N LEU A 50 -5.03 -9.94 -14.90
CA LEU A 50 -4.00 -9.19 -15.63
C LEU A 50 -4.59 -8.05 -16.50
N ASN A 51 -5.80 -8.23 -17.00
CA ASN A 51 -6.53 -7.27 -17.86
C ASN A 51 -7.39 -6.27 -17.06
N THR A 52 -7.21 -6.19 -15.74
CA THR A 52 -7.95 -5.27 -14.86
C THR A 52 -7.71 -3.81 -15.27
N ARG A 53 -8.79 -3.04 -15.45
CA ARG A 53 -8.74 -1.61 -15.83
C ARG A 53 -8.87 -0.69 -14.60
N PRO A 54 -8.24 0.50 -14.60
CA PRO A 54 -7.37 1.04 -15.67
C PRO A 54 -5.98 0.39 -15.69
N ASN A 55 -5.50 -0.08 -14.54
CA ASN A 55 -4.42 -1.04 -14.40
C ASN A 55 -4.54 -1.71 -13.02
N PRO A 56 -3.81 -2.80 -12.75
CA PRO A 56 -3.95 -3.56 -11.50
C PRO A 56 -3.79 -2.73 -10.22
N LEU A 57 -2.76 -1.87 -10.15
CA LEU A 57 -2.50 -1.07 -8.96
C LEU A 57 -3.55 0.03 -8.76
N ASP A 58 -3.87 0.76 -9.83
CA ASP A 58 -4.88 1.82 -9.77
C ASP A 58 -6.28 1.27 -9.46
N TYR A 59 -6.61 0.06 -9.94
CA TYR A 59 -7.86 -0.61 -9.59
C TYR A 59 -7.99 -0.86 -8.09
N VAL A 60 -6.95 -1.40 -7.45
CA VAL A 60 -6.95 -1.61 -5.99
C VAL A 60 -7.00 -0.27 -5.26
N LEU A 61 -6.17 0.70 -5.66
CA LEU A 61 -6.13 2.01 -5.02
C LEU A 61 -7.46 2.78 -5.18
N ASN A 62 -8.23 2.55 -6.24
CA ASN A 62 -9.55 3.17 -6.44
C ASN A 62 -10.62 2.63 -5.48
N GLN A 63 -10.37 1.48 -4.85
CA GLN A 63 -11.24 0.90 -3.83
C GLN A 63 -10.94 1.40 -2.42
N LEU A 64 -9.90 2.23 -2.25
CA LEU A 64 -9.56 2.80 -0.93
C LEU A 64 -10.78 3.56 -0.36
N PRO A 65 -11.11 3.34 0.92
CA PRO A 65 -12.15 4.13 1.58
C PRO A 65 -11.80 5.62 1.51
N ARG A 66 -12.66 6.42 0.87
CA ARG A 66 -12.49 7.89 0.80
C ARG A 66 -12.58 8.55 2.17
N LYS A 67 -13.38 7.95 3.04
CA LYS A 67 -13.50 8.27 4.47
C LYS A 67 -13.35 6.96 5.23
N LEU A 68 -12.69 7.01 6.38
CA LEU A 68 -12.69 5.86 7.28
C LEU A 68 -14.14 5.56 7.65
N PRO A 69 -14.59 4.30 7.51
CA PRO A 69 -15.97 3.97 7.79
C PRO A 69 -16.23 4.13 9.28
N VAL A 70 -17.34 4.79 9.62
CA VAL A 70 -17.80 4.95 11.02
C VAL A 70 -18.09 3.59 11.66
N ARG A 71 -18.53 2.62 10.86
CA ARG A 71 -18.75 1.23 11.27
C ARG A 71 -17.67 0.33 10.66
N HIS A 72 -17.01 -0.43 11.51
CA HIS A 72 -16.01 -1.40 11.10
C HIS A 72 -16.66 -2.56 10.34
N SER A 73 -15.99 -3.01 9.28
CA SER A 73 -16.45 -4.12 8.46
C SER A 73 -15.35 -5.20 8.42
N PRO A 74 -15.64 -6.42 8.92
CA PRO A 74 -14.69 -7.53 8.85
C PRO A 74 -14.25 -7.85 7.42
N SER A 75 -15.15 -7.73 6.44
CA SER A 75 -14.83 -7.97 5.03
C SER A 75 -13.94 -6.88 4.44
N LEU A 76 -14.13 -5.62 4.86
CA LEU A 76 -13.24 -4.53 4.48
C LEU A 76 -11.85 -4.72 5.07
N LEU A 77 -11.76 -5.04 6.37
CA LEU A 77 -10.50 -5.30 7.05
C LEU A 77 -9.79 -6.50 6.38
N SER A 78 -10.45 -7.63 6.21
CA SER A 78 -9.88 -8.82 5.57
C SER A 78 -9.32 -8.51 4.17
N ARG A 79 -10.09 -7.80 3.34
CA ARG A 79 -9.63 -7.40 2.00
C ARG A 79 -8.40 -6.49 2.06
N TRP A 80 -8.42 -5.46 2.90
CA TRP A 80 -7.29 -4.53 3.01
C TRP A 80 -6.09 -5.15 3.71
N SER A 81 -6.27 -6.09 4.64
CA SER A 81 -5.17 -6.86 5.22
C SER A 81 -4.45 -7.70 4.17
N ALA A 82 -5.15 -8.20 3.14
CA ALA A 82 -4.53 -8.91 2.02
C ALA A 82 -3.83 -7.97 1.04
N TRP A 83 -4.44 -6.81 0.71
CA TRP A 83 -3.92 -5.93 -0.34
C TRP A 83 -2.95 -4.86 0.15
N TRP A 84 -3.17 -4.27 1.31
CA TRP A 84 -2.47 -3.06 1.72
C TRP A 84 -0.97 -3.25 1.91
N PRO A 85 -0.47 -4.28 2.61
CA PRO A 85 0.97 -4.49 2.73
C PRO A 85 1.62 -4.72 1.36
N VAL A 86 0.93 -5.42 0.46
CA VAL A 86 1.39 -5.65 -0.92
C VAL A 86 1.47 -4.34 -1.70
N VAL A 87 0.47 -3.46 -1.56
CA VAL A 87 0.48 -2.11 -2.17
C VAL A 87 1.66 -1.29 -1.64
N CYS A 88 1.88 -1.26 -0.32
CA CYS A 88 3.01 -0.56 0.29
C CYS A 88 4.34 -1.08 -0.25
N ALA A 89 4.52 -2.40 -0.32
CA ALA A 89 5.72 -3.03 -0.86
C ALA A 89 5.95 -2.69 -2.33
N ILE A 90 4.92 -2.79 -3.19
CA ILE A 90 5.03 -2.44 -4.61
C ILE A 90 5.42 -0.97 -4.77
N LEU A 91 4.77 -0.06 -4.05
CA LEU A 91 5.06 1.37 -4.13
C LEU A 91 6.48 1.70 -3.64
N PHE A 92 6.95 1.01 -2.61
CA PHE A 92 8.33 1.16 -2.13
C PHE A 92 9.35 0.60 -3.12
N GLU A 93 9.09 -0.56 -3.73
CA GLU A 93 9.96 -1.12 -4.76
C GLU A 93 10.03 -0.22 -6.01
N ILE A 94 8.92 0.43 -6.38
CA ILE A 94 8.91 1.45 -7.44
C ILE A 94 9.80 2.63 -7.04
N GLU A 95 9.69 3.11 -5.81
CA GLU A 95 10.53 4.20 -5.32
C GLU A 95 12.02 3.85 -5.37
N GLN A 96 12.41 2.66 -4.90
CA GLN A 96 13.80 2.20 -4.97
C GLN A 96 14.31 2.10 -6.40
N ILE A 97 13.46 1.74 -7.37
CA ILE A 97 13.86 1.73 -8.79
C ILE A 97 14.06 3.17 -9.29
N CYS A 98 13.18 4.08 -8.89
CA CYS A 98 13.22 5.47 -9.35
C CYS A 98 14.27 6.32 -8.61
N GLN A 99 14.78 5.86 -7.48
CA GLN A 99 15.76 6.56 -6.64
C GLN A 99 16.81 5.56 -6.14
N PRO A 100 17.65 5.01 -7.03
CA PRO A 100 18.60 3.95 -6.67
C PRO A 100 19.69 4.40 -5.69
N ASP A 101 20.02 5.69 -5.69
CA ASP A 101 21.07 6.28 -4.85
C ASP A 101 20.56 6.79 -3.49
N GLU A 102 19.24 6.68 -3.23
CA GLU A 102 18.63 7.16 -1.99
C GLU A 102 18.74 6.12 -0.87
N GLU A 103 19.14 6.55 0.31
CA GLU A 103 19.12 5.72 1.51
C GLU A 103 17.79 5.89 2.26
N PHE A 104 17.04 4.79 2.41
CA PHE A 104 15.74 4.82 3.06
C PHE A 104 15.84 4.50 4.55
N SER A 105 15.32 5.40 5.38
CA SER A 105 15.22 5.16 6.82
C SER A 105 14.36 3.92 7.16
N PRO A 106 14.50 3.31 8.35
CA PRO A 106 13.66 2.18 8.77
C PRO A 106 12.16 2.48 8.72
N ALA A 107 11.77 3.71 9.04
CA ALA A 107 10.38 4.15 8.95
C ALA A 107 9.91 4.30 7.49
N ALA A 108 10.80 4.66 6.57
CA ALA A 108 10.50 4.71 5.14
C ALA A 108 10.41 3.31 4.53
N SER A 109 11.23 2.35 4.97
CA SER A 109 11.22 0.98 4.46
C SER A 109 10.12 0.10 5.05
N ASP A 110 9.37 0.58 6.06
CA ASP A 110 8.19 -0.11 6.57
C ASP A 110 7.11 -0.23 5.49
N THR A 111 6.80 -1.47 5.13
CA THR A 111 5.77 -1.84 4.16
C THR A 111 4.65 -2.66 4.80
N SER A 112 4.64 -2.78 6.13
CA SER A 112 3.60 -3.50 6.88
C SER A 112 2.21 -2.90 6.67
N GLY A 113 2.15 -1.59 6.43
CA GLY A 113 0.88 -0.86 6.28
C GLY A 113 0.03 -0.84 7.56
N SER A 114 0.62 -1.20 8.71
CA SER A 114 -0.01 -1.31 10.03
C SER A 114 -0.90 -0.10 10.35
N LEU A 115 -0.40 1.12 10.14
CA LEU A 115 -1.13 2.36 10.44
C LEU A 115 -2.46 2.54 9.68
N LEU A 116 -2.63 1.94 8.49
CA LEU A 116 -3.95 1.94 7.84
C LEU A 116 -4.81 0.81 8.39
N LEU A 117 -4.23 -0.39 8.53
CA LEU A 117 -4.96 -1.57 8.99
C LEU A 117 -5.52 -1.38 10.41
N ASP A 118 -4.76 -0.74 11.30
CA ASP A 118 -5.20 -0.43 12.67
C ASP A 118 -6.39 0.54 12.68
N LYS A 119 -6.45 1.48 11.72
CA LYS A 119 -7.61 2.37 11.56
C LYS A 119 -8.85 1.65 11.02
N LEU A 120 -8.68 0.48 10.39
CA LEU A 120 -9.78 -0.35 9.89
C LEU A 120 -10.27 -1.35 10.94
N LYS A 121 -9.41 -1.74 11.90
CA LYS A 121 -9.79 -2.62 13.02
C LYS A 121 -10.86 -1.97 13.89
N PRO A 122 -11.82 -2.76 14.42
CA PRO A 122 -12.76 -2.25 15.40
C PRO A 122 -12.04 -1.64 16.59
N ALA A 123 -12.55 -0.49 17.08
CA ALA A 123 -12.14 0.02 18.37
C ALA A 123 -12.33 -1.09 19.40
N THR A 124 -11.26 -1.50 20.08
CA THR A 124 -11.34 -2.43 21.19
C THR A 124 -12.22 -1.75 22.24
N THR A 125 -13.50 -2.11 22.27
CA THR A 125 -14.37 -1.68 23.35
C THR A 125 -13.93 -2.57 24.50
N VAL A 126 -13.08 -2.05 25.37
CA VAL A 126 -12.78 -2.72 26.64
C VAL A 126 -14.12 -2.84 27.33
N HIS A 127 -14.67 -4.05 27.34
CA HIS A 127 -15.93 -4.30 28.00
C HIS A 127 -15.69 -4.05 29.48
N LEU A 128 -16.41 -3.07 30.06
CA LEU A 128 -16.24 -2.63 31.46
C LEU A 128 -16.39 -3.78 32.48
N SER A 129 -16.92 -4.93 32.03
CA SER A 129 -17.02 -6.17 32.82
C SER A 129 -15.67 -6.73 33.28
N THR A 130 -14.55 -6.43 32.61
CA THR A 130 -13.22 -6.91 33.06
C THR A 130 -12.61 -6.06 34.16
N LEU A 131 -13.07 -4.81 34.35
CA LEU A 131 -12.57 -3.93 35.42
C LEU A 131 -13.25 -4.16 36.77
N LEU A 132 -14.43 -4.81 36.80
CA LEU A 132 -15.13 -5.15 38.04
C LEU A 132 -14.61 -6.44 38.69
N SER A 133 -13.96 -7.34 37.93
CA SER A 133 -13.41 -8.60 38.46
C SER A 133 -12.05 -8.46 39.16
N ILE A 134 -11.51 -7.24 39.27
CA ILE A 134 -10.26 -6.94 40.00
C ILE A 134 -10.55 -6.25 41.35
N ALA A 135 -11.83 -6.05 41.67
CA ALA A 135 -12.29 -5.39 42.90
C ALA A 135 -13.09 -6.30 43.85
N GLU A 136 -12.80 -7.62 43.84
CA GLU A 136 -13.24 -8.56 44.90
C GLU A 136 -12.02 -9.13 45.65
#